data_AF-A0A9Q8Z455-F1
#
_entry.id   AF-A0A9Q8Z455-F1
#
_cell.length_a   1.000
_cell.length_b   1.000
_cell.length_c   1.000
_cell.angle_alpha   90.00
_cell.angle_beta   90.00
_cell.angle_gamma   90.00
#
_symmetry.space_group_name_H-M   'P 1'
#
loop_
_entity.id
_entity.type
_entity.pdbx_description
1 polymer ?
#
loop_
_entity_poly.entity_id
_entity_poly.type
_entity_poly.pdbx_seq_one_letter_code
_entity_poly.pdbx_strand_id
1 'polypeptide(L)'
;MSRSTYSAFQKHLLFFSTPTTPPRLTFGSALRAGVSLGLDFPVAVFLSLSLRLLYAPFPYFWSPIIVDKIPASSHRTQLEKATLRKGKSDYTCSELLSLLQQSEDGKREKGWLSHKIDQGHIVGFWTMAADTSSHTVSKEDVERFQQGNWEDAVVERRRGLSDVLPLWRGGPIWVGGHSWAVQKLLGVKVYKAKGE
;
A
#
# COMPACT_ATOMS: atom_id res chain seq x y z
N MET A 1 -0.37 13.29 -18.27
CA MET A 1 0.23 12.02 -18.79
C MET A 1 -0.72 10.88 -18.48
N SER A 2 -0.91 9.93 -19.40
CA SER A 2 -1.76 8.76 -19.15
C SER A 2 -1.12 7.84 -18.11
N ARG A 3 -1.94 7.20 -17.27
CA ARG A 3 -1.50 6.27 -16.21
C ARG A 3 -0.68 5.07 -16.74
N SER A 4 -0.69 4.85 -18.06
CA SER A 4 0.02 3.79 -18.78
C SER A 4 1.54 3.98 -18.86
N THR A 5 2.06 5.19 -18.68
CA THR A 5 3.51 5.47 -18.78
C THR A 5 4.28 5.17 -17.49
N TYR A 6 3.58 5.04 -16.36
CA TYR A 6 4.21 4.80 -15.05
C TYR A 6 4.59 3.33 -14.85
N SER A 7 5.72 3.10 -14.16
CA SER A 7 6.06 1.78 -13.63
C SER A 7 5.04 1.33 -12.58
N ALA A 8 4.99 0.03 -12.28
CA ALA A 8 4.11 -0.48 -11.22
C ALA A 8 4.39 0.22 -9.87
N PHE A 9 5.67 0.48 -9.55
CA PHE A 9 6.01 1.19 -8.33
C PHE A 9 5.53 2.64 -8.33
N GLN A 10 5.64 3.35 -9.45
CA GLN A 10 5.12 4.70 -9.57
C GLN A 10 3.58 4.71 -9.46
N LYS A 11 2.89 3.74 -10.07
CA LYS A 11 1.43 3.59 -9.94
C LYS A 11 0.99 3.40 -8.49
N HIS A 12 1.73 2.58 -7.72
CA HIS A 12 1.51 2.40 -6.29
C HIS A 12 1.62 3.76 -5.56
N LEU A 13 2.66 4.53 -5.84
CA LEU A 13 2.84 5.86 -5.23
C LEU A 13 1.79 6.89 -5.66
N LEU A 14 1.16 6.74 -6.83
CA LEU A 14 0.11 7.66 -7.28
C LEU A 14 -1.09 7.64 -6.32
N PHE A 15 -1.43 6.49 -5.75
CA PHE A 15 -2.49 6.39 -4.75
C PHE A 15 -2.21 7.26 -3.51
N PHE A 16 -0.93 7.36 -3.11
CA PHE A 16 -0.50 8.17 -1.98
C PHE A 16 -0.22 9.64 -2.34
N SER A 17 -0.35 10.01 -3.61
CA SER A 17 -0.03 11.34 -4.12
C SER A 17 -1.27 12.24 -4.21
N THR A 18 -1.05 13.55 -4.14
CA THR A 18 -2.07 14.53 -4.53
C THR A 18 -2.16 14.55 -6.06
N PRO A 19 -3.38 14.57 -6.65
CA PRO A 19 -3.59 14.59 -8.10
C PRO A 19 -3.29 15.97 -8.73
N THR A 20 -2.07 16.46 -8.55
CA THR A 20 -1.53 17.64 -9.23
C THR A 20 -0.78 17.25 -10.50
N THR A 21 -0.41 18.24 -11.32
CA THR A 21 0.48 18.02 -12.48
C THR A 21 1.79 18.79 -12.24
N PRO A 22 2.93 18.13 -11.96
CA PRO A 22 3.09 16.68 -11.77
C PRO A 22 2.52 16.18 -10.42
N PRO A 23 2.22 14.87 -10.27
CA PRO A 23 1.74 14.28 -9.01
C PRO A 23 2.74 14.45 -7.88
N ARG A 24 2.24 14.85 -6.71
CA ARG A 24 3.07 15.21 -5.55
C ARG A 24 2.76 14.32 -4.36
N LEU A 25 3.77 13.61 -3.89
CA LEU A 25 3.71 12.83 -2.66
C LEU A 25 4.20 13.70 -1.49
N THR A 26 3.28 14.00 -0.58
CA THR A 26 3.49 14.79 0.63
C THR A 26 3.15 13.96 1.86
N PHE A 27 3.55 14.43 3.05
CA PHE A 27 3.12 13.80 4.30
C PHE A 27 1.58 13.72 4.39
N GLY A 28 0.90 14.84 4.10
CA GLY A 28 -0.56 14.91 4.16
C GLY A 28 -1.25 13.98 3.15
N SER A 29 -0.73 13.87 1.93
CA SER A 29 -1.31 12.98 0.91
C SER A 29 -1.11 11.50 1.27
N ALA A 30 0.08 11.13 1.75
CA ALA A 30 0.36 9.77 2.23
C ALA A 30 -0.51 9.41 3.44
N LEU A 31 -0.69 10.34 4.37
CA LEU A 31 -1.52 10.15 5.55
C LEU A 31 -2.98 9.93 5.17
N ARG A 32 -3.53 10.76 4.26
CA ARG A 32 -4.90 10.62 3.73
C ARG A 32 -5.11 9.27 3.05
N ALA A 33 -4.16 8.85 2.23
CA ALA A 33 -4.22 7.55 1.55
C ALA A 33 -4.14 6.38 2.55
N GLY A 34 -3.24 6.45 3.53
CA GLY A 34 -3.12 5.42 4.59
C GLY A 34 -4.40 5.24 5.39
N VAL A 35 -5.02 6.34 5.84
CA VAL A 35 -6.32 6.22 6.55
C VAL A 35 -7.44 5.76 5.62
N SER A 36 -7.39 6.09 4.32
CA SER A 36 -8.38 5.62 3.33
C SER A 36 -8.32 4.11 3.14
N LEU A 37 -7.14 3.50 3.29
CA LEU A 37 -6.96 2.05 3.35
C LEU A 37 -7.49 1.43 4.64
N GLY A 38 -7.98 2.21 5.60
CA GLY A 38 -8.54 1.72 6.86
C GLY A 38 -7.52 1.55 7.97
N LEU A 39 -6.29 2.03 7.79
CA LEU A 39 -5.29 2.09 8.86
C LEU A 39 -5.70 3.09 9.93
N ASP A 40 -5.43 2.76 11.18
CA ASP A 40 -5.59 3.66 12.31
C ASP A 40 -4.63 4.85 12.17
N PHE A 41 -5.07 6.01 12.68
CA PHE A 41 -4.38 7.27 12.49
C PHE A 41 -2.89 7.25 12.90
N PRO A 42 -2.46 6.72 14.05
CA PRO A 42 -1.05 6.63 14.44
C PRO A 42 -0.22 5.77 13.48
N VAL A 43 -0.77 4.66 12.99
CA VAL A 43 -0.10 3.78 12.02
C VAL A 43 0.08 4.52 10.70
N ALA A 44 -0.97 5.20 10.23
CA ALA A 44 -0.92 5.99 9.01
C ALA A 44 0.10 7.15 9.12
N VAL A 45 0.21 7.81 10.29
CA VAL A 45 1.24 8.82 10.57
C VAL A 45 2.64 8.21 10.50
N PHE A 46 2.88 7.09 11.18
CA PHE A 46 4.17 6.41 11.18
C PHE A 46 4.63 6.02 9.77
N LEU A 47 3.74 5.44 8.97
CA LEU A 47 4.05 5.07 7.58
C LEU A 47 4.32 6.30 6.71
N SER A 48 3.53 7.36 6.90
CA SER A 48 3.71 8.62 6.17
C SER A 48 5.06 9.25 6.49
N LEU A 49 5.50 9.25 7.76
CA LEU A 49 6.83 9.73 8.15
C LEU A 49 7.94 8.84 7.59
N SER A 50 7.79 7.51 7.66
CA SER A 50 8.78 6.55 7.14
C SER A 50 9.02 6.74 5.64
N LEU A 51 7.94 6.96 4.87
CA LEU A 51 8.03 7.26 3.45
C LEU A 51 8.80 8.56 3.18
N ARG A 52 8.59 9.59 4.00
CA ARG A 52 9.34 10.85 3.90
C ARG A 52 10.82 10.67 4.20
N LEU A 53 11.15 9.91 5.25
CA LEU A 53 12.55 9.62 5.61
C LEU A 53 13.29 8.89 4.48
N LEU A 54 12.61 7.95 3.81
CA LEU A 54 13.22 7.17 2.71
C LEU A 54 13.46 7.99 1.45
N TYR A 55 12.52 8.86 1.06
CA TYR A 55 12.55 9.53 -0.24
C TYR A 55 12.92 11.02 -0.20
N ALA A 56 12.88 11.63 0.97
CA ALA A 56 13.21 13.03 1.17
C ALA A 56 13.93 13.22 2.51
N PRO A 57 15.17 12.72 2.65
CA PRO A 57 15.93 12.88 3.87
C PRO A 57 16.23 14.37 4.16
N PHE A 58 16.62 14.66 5.39
CA PHE A 58 16.98 16.01 5.84
C PHE A 58 18.10 16.61 4.95
N PRO A 59 18.04 17.90 4.57
CA PRO A 59 17.09 18.95 4.99
C PRO A 59 15.78 19.02 4.19
N TYR A 60 15.58 18.17 3.19
CA TYR A 60 14.42 18.24 2.28
C TYR A 60 13.17 17.51 2.81
N PHE A 61 13.12 17.26 4.12
CA PHE A 61 12.10 16.43 4.76
C PHE A 61 10.65 16.90 4.55
N TRP A 62 10.43 18.17 4.22
CA TRP A 62 9.11 18.72 3.90
C TRP A 62 8.88 18.98 2.41
N SER A 63 9.90 18.81 1.56
CA SER A 63 9.81 19.03 0.11
C SER A 63 8.97 17.96 -0.59
N PRO A 64 7.98 18.30 -1.42
CA PRO A 64 7.15 17.31 -2.10
C PRO A 64 8.00 16.37 -2.96
N ILE A 65 7.75 15.06 -2.86
CA ILE A 65 8.37 14.05 -3.72
C ILE A 65 7.57 14.03 -5.03
N ILE A 66 8.24 14.24 -6.15
CA ILE A 66 7.61 14.24 -7.47
C ILE A 66 7.67 12.83 -8.02
N VAL A 67 6.51 12.17 -8.16
CA VAL A 67 6.43 10.75 -8.56
C VAL A 67 7.12 10.52 -9.91
N ASP A 68 6.92 11.44 -10.86
CA ASP A 68 7.47 11.39 -12.22
C ASP A 68 9.00 11.41 -12.25
N LYS A 69 9.64 11.98 -11.22
CA LYS A 69 11.09 12.09 -11.12
C LYS A 69 11.75 10.86 -10.51
N ILE A 70 10.97 9.92 -9.98
CA ILE A 70 11.50 8.68 -9.42
C ILE A 70 11.93 7.79 -10.59
N PRO A 71 13.23 7.43 -10.71
CA PRO A 71 13.67 6.57 -11.80
C PRO A 71 12.99 5.21 -11.73
N ALA A 72 12.49 4.72 -12.87
CA ALA A 72 11.82 3.42 -12.94
C ALA A 72 12.76 2.25 -12.55
N SER A 73 14.07 2.43 -12.67
CA SER A 73 15.09 1.45 -12.27
C SER A 73 15.36 1.40 -10.77
N SER A 74 14.96 2.44 -10.01
CA SER A 74 15.29 2.55 -8.58
C SER A 74 14.45 1.63 -7.70
N HIS A 75 13.22 1.31 -8.12
CA HIS A 75 12.30 0.48 -7.34
C HIS A 75 11.49 -0.45 -8.24
N ARG A 76 11.44 -1.73 -7.86
CA ARG A 76 10.54 -2.72 -8.45
C ARG A 76 9.30 -2.87 -7.58
N THR A 77 8.20 -3.30 -8.18
CA THR A 77 7.08 -3.80 -7.37
C THR A 77 7.41 -5.23 -6.95
N GLN A 78 7.23 -5.55 -5.67
CA GLN A 78 7.44 -6.93 -5.22
C GLN A 78 6.47 -7.86 -5.96
N LEU A 79 6.91 -9.09 -6.25
CA LEU A 79 6.17 -10.06 -7.05
C LEU A 79 5.91 -9.70 -8.52
N GLU A 80 6.40 -8.57 -9.07
CA GLU A 80 6.15 -8.15 -10.47
C GLU A 80 6.42 -9.25 -11.51
N LYS A 81 7.39 -10.14 -11.24
CA LYS A 81 7.76 -11.27 -12.12
C LYS A 81 7.35 -12.64 -11.59
N ALA A 82 6.67 -12.69 -10.44
CA ALA A 82 6.26 -13.96 -9.84
C ALA A 82 5.12 -14.59 -10.64
N THR A 83 5.25 -15.87 -10.97
CA THR A 83 4.20 -16.61 -11.67
C THR A 83 3.18 -17.12 -10.67
N LEU A 84 1.93 -16.65 -10.79
CA LEU A 84 0.84 -17.12 -9.95
C LEU A 84 0.37 -18.52 -10.39
N ARG A 85 0.21 -19.43 -9.43
CA ARG A 85 -0.26 -20.80 -9.68
C ARG A 85 -1.64 -20.80 -10.36
N LYS A 86 -1.79 -21.59 -11.43
CA LYS A 86 -3.09 -21.78 -12.11
C LYS A 86 -4.09 -22.46 -11.18
N GLY A 87 -5.33 -21.96 -11.16
CA GLY A 87 -6.43 -22.52 -10.36
C GLY A 87 -6.47 -22.13 -8.88
N LYS A 88 -5.48 -21.37 -8.37
CA LYS A 88 -5.50 -20.86 -7.00
C LYS A 88 -6.17 -19.49 -6.95
N SER A 89 -7.19 -19.32 -6.10
CA SER A 89 -7.94 -18.07 -5.93
C SER A 89 -7.38 -17.17 -4.84
N ASP A 90 -6.69 -17.73 -3.84
CA ASP A 90 -6.36 -17.03 -2.60
C ASP A 90 -4.96 -17.38 -2.10
N TYR A 91 -4.28 -16.39 -1.52
CA TYR A 91 -2.90 -16.50 -1.03
C TYR A 91 -2.78 -16.09 0.43
N THR A 92 -2.15 -16.95 1.22
CA THR A 92 -1.73 -16.64 2.60
C THR A 92 -0.43 -15.83 2.62
N CYS A 93 -0.10 -15.22 3.76
CA CYS A 93 1.16 -14.47 3.90
C CYS A 93 2.40 -15.32 3.60
N SER A 94 2.44 -16.57 4.06
CA SER A 94 3.57 -17.48 3.84
C SER A 94 3.71 -17.87 2.36
N GLU A 95 2.60 -18.02 1.65
CA GLU A 95 2.60 -18.26 0.21
C GLU A 95 3.08 -17.05 -0.57
N LEU A 96 2.69 -15.83 -0.19
CA LEU A 96 3.21 -14.60 -0.81
C LEU A 96 4.72 -14.43 -0.58
N LEU A 97 5.21 -14.76 0.62
CA LEU A 97 6.65 -14.76 0.92
C LEU A 97 7.40 -15.83 0.11
N SER A 98 6.78 -17.00 -0.08
CA SER A 98 7.34 -18.07 -0.91
C SER A 98 7.39 -17.66 -2.39
N LEU A 99 6.38 -16.92 -2.89
CA LEU A 99 6.40 -16.34 -4.24
C LEU A 99 7.51 -15.29 -4.38
N LEU A 100 7.75 -14.47 -3.34
CA LEU A 100 8.86 -13.53 -3.32
C LEU A 100 10.19 -14.28 -3.47
N GLN A 101 10.43 -15.31 -2.67
CA GLN A 101 11.64 -16.11 -2.71
C GLN A 101 11.87 -16.73 -4.10
N GLN A 102 10.86 -17.38 -4.66
CA GLN A 102 10.92 -17.96 -6.02
C GLN A 102 11.24 -16.91 -7.10
N SER A 103 10.74 -15.67 -6.93
CA SER A 103 11.03 -14.58 -7.87
C SER A 103 12.45 -14.01 -7.73
N GLU A 104 13.15 -14.32 -6.64
CA GLU A 104 14.51 -13.86 -6.33
C GLU A 104 15.60 -14.89 -6.68
N ASP A 105 15.27 -16.19 -6.72
CA ASP A 105 16.19 -17.32 -6.90
C ASP A 105 17.03 -17.31 -8.20
N GLY A 106 16.88 -16.31 -9.07
CA GLY A 106 17.67 -16.11 -10.29
C GLY A 106 18.59 -14.87 -10.30
N LYS A 107 18.61 -14.03 -9.25
CA LYS A 107 19.43 -12.80 -9.20
C LYS A 107 20.40 -12.81 -8.02
N ARG A 108 21.69 -12.96 -8.34
CA ARG A 108 22.85 -12.85 -7.43
C ARG A 108 22.77 -11.60 -6.54
N GLU A 109 23.13 -11.81 -5.27
CA GLU A 109 23.53 -10.81 -4.26
C GLU A 109 22.57 -9.64 -3.99
N LYS A 110 21.35 -9.93 -3.53
CA LYS A 110 20.68 -8.96 -2.66
C LYS A 110 21.20 -9.12 -1.24
N GLY A 111 21.79 -8.05 -0.71
CA GLY A 111 22.20 -8.00 0.70
C GLY A 111 21.02 -8.30 1.63
N TRP A 112 21.29 -8.91 2.78
CA TRP A 112 20.30 -9.33 3.78
C TRP A 112 19.28 -8.23 4.11
N LEU A 113 19.74 -6.97 4.20
CA LEU A 113 18.87 -5.82 4.45
C LEU A 113 17.83 -5.60 3.35
N SER A 114 18.21 -5.72 2.08
CA SER A 114 17.28 -5.57 0.96
C SER A 114 16.23 -6.69 0.95
N HIS A 115 16.63 -7.91 1.30
CA HIS A 115 15.70 -9.04 1.40
C HIS A 115 14.69 -8.81 2.55
N LYS A 116 15.14 -8.29 3.70
CA LYS A 116 14.26 -7.93 4.81
C LYS A 116 13.28 -6.80 4.46
N ILE A 117 13.73 -5.80 3.72
CA ILE A 117 12.85 -4.74 3.20
C ILE A 117 11.79 -5.35 2.27
N ASP A 118 12.17 -6.22 1.35
CA ASP A 118 11.23 -6.87 0.43
C ASP A 118 10.21 -7.76 1.17
N GLN A 119 10.65 -8.54 2.18
CA GLN A 119 9.74 -9.28 3.07
C GLN A 119 8.76 -8.33 3.79
N GLY A 120 9.26 -7.21 4.31
CA GLY A 120 8.44 -6.18 4.97
C GLY A 120 7.37 -5.61 4.06
N HIS A 121 7.68 -5.38 2.78
CA HIS A 121 6.70 -4.92 1.79
C HIS A 121 5.61 -5.97 1.52
N ILE A 122 5.96 -7.25 1.43
CA ILE A 122 4.98 -8.35 1.26
C ILE A 122 4.08 -8.46 2.49
N VAL A 123 4.66 -8.42 3.68
CA VAL A 123 3.89 -8.47 4.94
C VAL A 123 2.99 -7.24 5.05
N GLY A 124 3.49 -6.06 4.72
CA GLY A 124 2.70 -4.83 4.69
C GLY A 124 1.52 -4.91 3.71
N PHE A 125 1.78 -5.38 2.49
CA PHE A 125 0.73 -5.65 1.51
C PHE A 125 -0.29 -6.65 2.03
N TRP A 126 0.12 -7.82 2.53
CA TRP A 126 -0.80 -8.80 3.10
C TRP A 126 -1.62 -8.22 4.27
N THR A 127 -0.97 -7.50 5.17
CA THR A 127 -1.63 -6.87 6.33
C THR A 127 -2.73 -5.92 5.88
N MET A 128 -2.49 -5.15 4.82
CA MET A 128 -3.43 -4.18 4.29
C MET A 128 -4.40 -4.74 3.25
N ALA A 129 -4.11 -5.83 2.55
CA ALA A 129 -4.95 -6.33 1.46
C ALA A 129 -5.72 -7.60 1.83
N ALA A 130 -5.26 -8.37 2.81
CA ALA A 130 -5.92 -9.61 3.18
C ALA A 130 -7.31 -9.34 3.73
N ASP A 131 -8.25 -10.17 3.32
CA ASP A 131 -9.58 -10.23 3.89
C ASP A 131 -9.49 -10.48 5.40
N THR A 132 -10.34 -9.81 6.14
CA THR A 132 -10.31 -9.85 7.60
C THR A 132 -10.86 -11.14 8.19
N SER A 133 -11.72 -11.85 7.44
CA SER A 133 -12.31 -13.13 7.84
C SER A 133 -11.47 -14.33 7.42
N SER A 134 -10.99 -14.38 6.18
CA SER A 134 -10.21 -15.52 5.66
C SER A 134 -8.71 -15.40 5.92
N HIS A 135 -8.22 -14.19 6.21
CA HIS A 135 -6.79 -13.87 6.30
C HIS A 135 -5.98 -14.17 5.03
N THR A 136 -6.64 -14.28 3.88
CA THR A 136 -6.04 -14.47 2.56
C THR A 136 -6.18 -13.23 1.70
N VAL A 137 -5.29 -13.10 0.71
CA VAL A 137 -5.38 -12.09 -0.35
C VAL A 137 -5.87 -12.79 -1.61
N SER A 138 -6.90 -12.23 -2.25
CA SER A 138 -7.41 -12.79 -3.50
C SER A 138 -6.35 -12.68 -4.60
N LYS A 139 -6.39 -13.60 -5.56
CA LYS A 139 -5.47 -13.61 -6.70
C LYS A 139 -5.53 -12.30 -7.47
N GLU A 140 -6.72 -11.72 -7.63
CA GLU A 140 -6.92 -10.45 -8.34
C GLU A 140 -6.22 -9.30 -7.60
N ASP A 141 -6.22 -9.29 -6.27
CA ASP A 141 -5.48 -8.29 -5.49
C ASP A 141 -3.96 -8.51 -5.60
N VAL A 142 -3.49 -9.76 -5.70
CA VAL A 142 -2.08 -10.03 -6.00
C VAL A 142 -1.70 -9.56 -7.40
N GLU A 143 -2.54 -9.78 -8.41
CA GLU A 143 -2.31 -9.29 -9.79
C GLU A 143 -2.32 -7.75 -9.84
N ARG A 144 -3.22 -7.10 -9.12
CA ARG A 144 -3.21 -5.64 -8.96
C ARG A 144 -1.96 -5.16 -8.22
N PHE A 145 -1.51 -5.91 -7.22
CA PHE A 145 -0.26 -5.61 -6.52
C PHE A 145 0.92 -5.66 -7.48
N GLN A 146 1.03 -6.69 -8.32
CA GLN A 146 2.06 -6.79 -9.36
C GLN A 146 2.05 -5.59 -10.33
N GLN A 147 0.88 -5.00 -10.56
CA GLN A 147 0.68 -3.84 -11.45
C GLN A 147 0.74 -2.48 -10.73
N GLY A 148 0.78 -2.46 -9.39
CA GLY A 148 0.80 -1.26 -8.56
C GLY A 148 -0.53 -0.51 -8.43
N ASN A 149 -1.66 -1.21 -8.44
CA ASN A 149 -3.00 -0.60 -8.41
C ASN A 149 -4.01 -1.41 -7.54
N TRP A 150 -3.56 -1.93 -6.41
CA TRP A 150 -4.37 -2.78 -5.53
C TRP A 150 -5.19 -1.98 -4.50
N GLU A 151 -4.74 -0.77 -4.18
CA GLU A 151 -5.26 0.06 -3.10
C GLU A 151 -6.72 0.45 -3.34
N ASP A 152 -7.05 0.87 -4.56
CA ASP A 152 -8.41 1.29 -4.93
C ASP A 152 -9.43 0.16 -4.67
N ALA A 153 -9.07 -1.09 -4.96
CA ALA A 153 -9.92 -2.26 -4.73
C ALA A 153 -10.09 -2.56 -3.22
N VAL A 154 -9.03 -2.40 -2.44
CA VAL A 154 -9.07 -2.55 -0.98
C VAL A 154 -9.93 -1.46 -0.34
N VAL A 155 -9.75 -0.20 -0.74
CA VAL A 155 -10.57 0.91 -0.24
C VAL A 155 -12.05 0.66 -0.51
N GLU A 156 -12.40 0.19 -1.71
CA GLU A 156 -13.79 -0.11 -2.06
C GLU A 156 -14.35 -1.26 -1.20
N ARG A 157 -13.60 -2.35 -1.05
CA ARG A 157 -14.02 -3.50 -0.23
C ARG A 157 -14.23 -3.12 1.24
N ARG A 158 -13.44 -2.17 1.74
CA ARG A 158 -13.52 -1.67 3.12
C ARG A 158 -14.57 -0.59 3.36
N ARG A 159 -15.40 -0.29 2.37
CA ARG A 159 -16.59 0.52 2.60
C ARG A 159 -17.56 -0.22 3.51
N GLY A 160 -18.20 0.51 4.42
CA GLY A 160 -19.00 -0.09 5.48
C GLY A 160 -18.17 -0.75 6.59
N LEU A 161 -18.80 -1.65 7.33
CA LEU A 161 -18.24 -2.26 8.55
C LEU A 161 -17.82 -3.72 8.39
N SER A 162 -18.02 -4.32 7.20
CA SER A 162 -17.81 -5.75 6.98
C SER A 162 -16.35 -6.17 6.83
N ASP A 163 -15.44 -5.26 6.49
CA ASP A 163 -14.01 -5.57 6.27
C ASP A 163 -13.08 -4.54 6.96
N VAL A 164 -13.41 -4.15 8.20
CA VAL A 164 -12.56 -3.22 8.99
C VAL A 164 -11.33 -3.96 9.48
N LEU A 165 -10.14 -3.36 9.28
CA LEU A 165 -8.89 -3.94 9.77
C LEU A 165 -8.94 -4.20 11.29
N PRO A 166 -8.50 -5.37 11.76
CA PRO A 166 -8.29 -5.60 13.18
C PRO A 166 -7.06 -4.82 13.68
N LEU A 167 -7.03 -4.55 14.99
CA LEU A 167 -5.96 -3.75 15.62
C LEU A 167 -4.55 -4.26 15.33
N TRP A 168 -4.34 -5.58 15.35
CA TRP A 168 -3.03 -6.19 15.09
C TRP A 168 -2.57 -6.05 13.63
N ARG A 169 -3.49 -5.71 12.70
CA ARG A 169 -3.18 -5.31 11.31
C ARG A 169 -3.15 -3.79 11.13
N GLY A 170 -3.12 -3.05 12.23
CA GLY A 170 -3.08 -1.59 12.23
C GLY A 170 -4.43 -0.92 12.00
N GLY A 171 -5.56 -1.62 12.22
CA GLY A 171 -6.88 -0.99 12.20
C GLY A 171 -7.26 -0.31 13.53
N PRO A 172 -8.38 0.44 13.57
CA PRO A 172 -8.74 1.26 14.72
C PRO A 172 -9.31 0.44 15.88
N ILE A 173 -9.04 0.90 17.11
CA ILE A 173 -9.69 0.37 18.33
C ILE A 173 -11.19 0.72 18.33
N TRP A 174 -11.52 1.93 17.89
CA TRP A 174 -12.89 2.43 17.86
C TRP A 174 -13.23 3.03 16.48
N VAL A 175 -13.98 2.27 15.69
CA VAL A 175 -14.32 2.58 14.29
C VAL A 175 -15.05 3.93 14.16
N GLY A 176 -16.04 4.18 15.01
CA GLY A 176 -16.83 5.41 14.97
C GLY A 176 -16.00 6.65 15.29
N GLY A 177 -15.20 6.60 16.35
CA GLY A 177 -14.29 7.68 16.72
C GLY A 177 -13.21 7.93 15.68
N HIS A 178 -12.62 6.85 15.15
CA HIS A 178 -11.65 6.94 14.06
C HIS A 178 -12.25 7.62 12.83
N SER A 179 -13.42 7.16 12.37
CA SER A 179 -14.12 7.75 11.21
C SER A 179 -14.41 9.24 11.41
N TRP A 180 -14.90 9.63 12.58
CA TRP A 180 -15.13 11.03 12.92
C TRP A 180 -13.82 11.84 12.90
N ALA A 181 -12.75 11.33 13.52
CA ALA A 181 -11.48 12.03 13.63
C ALA A 181 -10.82 12.23 12.26
N VAL A 182 -10.75 11.19 11.42
CA VAL A 182 -10.14 11.31 10.09
C VAL A 182 -10.99 12.16 9.15
N GLN A 183 -12.32 12.15 9.28
CA GLN A 183 -13.17 13.06 8.53
C GLN A 183 -12.93 14.52 8.96
N LYS A 184 -12.77 14.79 10.25
CA LYS A 184 -12.55 16.16 10.75
C LYS A 184 -11.15 16.69 10.45
N LEU A 185 -10.11 15.89 10.68
CA LEU A 185 -8.72 16.30 10.52
C LEU A 185 -8.25 16.27 9.07
N LEU A 186 -8.70 15.27 8.32
CA LEU A 186 -8.18 14.96 6.99
C LEU A 186 -9.25 15.02 5.90
N GLY A 187 -10.53 15.23 6.22
CA GLY A 187 -11.60 15.24 5.22
C GLY A 187 -11.78 13.90 4.50
N VAL A 188 -11.31 12.79 5.09
CA VAL A 188 -11.43 11.45 4.52
C VAL A 188 -12.64 10.76 5.13
N LYS A 189 -13.50 10.17 4.30
CA LYS A 189 -14.62 9.35 4.75
C LYS A 189 -14.24 7.88 4.69
N VAL A 190 -14.27 7.20 5.84
CA VAL A 190 -14.00 5.76 5.97
C VAL A 190 -15.21 5.05 6.57
N TYR A 191 -15.36 3.76 6.22
CA TYR A 191 -16.41 2.86 6.74
C TYR A 191 -17.86 3.27 6.45
N LYS A 192 -18.08 4.17 5.48
CA LYS A 192 -19.42 4.52 5.01
C LYS A 192 -19.84 3.61 3.87
N ALA A 193 -21.10 3.17 3.87
CA ALA A 193 -21.64 2.42 2.75
C ALA A 193 -21.79 3.33 1.52
N LYS A 194 -21.80 2.73 0.33
CA LYS A 194 -22.04 3.45 -0.92
C LYS A 194 -23.50 3.96 -0.92
N GLY A 195 -23.69 5.26 -0.67
CA GLY A 195 -25.02 5.89 -0.60
C GLY A 195 -25.29 6.72 0.66
N GLU A 196 -24.35 6.74 1.62
CA GLU A 196 -24.41 7.51 2.89
C GLU A 196 -23.34 8.62 3.00
#